data_AF-A0A2Z7BTR1-F1
#
_entry.id   AF-A0A2Z7BTR1-F1
#
_cell.length_a   1.000
_cell.length_b   1.000
_cell.length_c   1.000
_cell.angle_alpha   90.00
_cell.angle_beta   90.00
_cell.angle_gamma   90.00
#
_symmetry.space_group_name_H-M   'P 1'
#
loop_
_entity.id
_entity.type
_entity.pdbx_description
1 polymer ?
#
loop_
_entity_poly.entity_id
_entity_poly.type
_entity_poly.pdbx_seq_one_letter_code
_entity_poly.pdbx_strand_id
1 'polypeptide(L)'
;MRSAYWVMEKVINMNMHDISDVLIDGYLDNEVSCKLLDLLLWLYTKKSNVEKCLSVFDKMLKNGFLPDVKNCNRILRILRDMDFVEKAREVYILMAQYEIEPTIVTYNTMLDLYCKEGKVQQALELLLEMQRKGCFPNDVTYNVLINGLSKKGEFEQAKELITEMFKKGLKVSAYAYNSLISGYCRMGMLVEAMGLGEEMEIRGSLPTVSTYNAFMHGFCKQGRACYAMQWVPVMLKKNLLLDIISYNTLIHGYCLLGNTREALLLLSEIRKRNLSPSAVTYNTIMDGLSRLGDLEGARQLKDEMINHGISPDIFTYTILINGSYRTGNLWMAKEFYLEMLHKGLEPDHYAYNTLIAGKMKLGDISAAFKLQEEILAKGFPPDVITYNVFVDGVAKFGDLEQACELLHQMIRDGIVPDHITYTSIIHAHLELGYLTKARELFHEMLSKGLFPSVVTYTVLIHAHAGKGRLELAHLYFSEMQERGICPNVITYNVLINGLCKYRKLDEAYRIFSKMQCKGISPNKYTYTILMSENCDQGNWQEVVRLYKEMLDRGIQPDSITHGAFFKHFRTDYKSLAVQVLERIVQGYR
;
A
#
# COMPACT_ATOMS: atom_id res chain seq x y z
N MET A 1 -13.34 2.87 45.47
CA MET A 1 -12.92 2.69 44.06
C MET A 1 -12.22 1.37 43.77
N ARG A 2 -11.10 1.00 44.42
CA ARG A 2 -10.42 -0.30 44.13
C ARG A 2 -11.32 -1.54 44.30
N SER A 3 -12.13 -1.59 45.34
CA SER A 3 -13.09 -2.68 45.58
C SER A 3 -14.19 -2.71 44.51
N ALA A 4 -14.73 -1.55 44.13
CA ALA A 4 -15.74 -1.42 43.07
C ALA A 4 -15.20 -1.84 41.69
N TYR A 5 -13.93 -1.51 41.39
CA TYR A 5 -13.25 -1.97 40.18
C TYR A 5 -13.19 -3.49 40.10
N TRP A 6 -12.72 -4.15 41.17
CA TRP A 6 -12.58 -5.60 41.20
C TRP A 6 -13.93 -6.32 41.03
N VAL A 7 -14.98 -5.78 41.67
CA VAL A 7 -16.35 -6.32 41.53
C VAL A 7 -16.85 -6.18 40.09
N MET A 8 -16.75 -4.98 39.50
CA MET A 8 -17.24 -4.72 38.14
C MET A 8 -16.44 -5.50 37.08
N GLU A 9 -15.13 -5.66 37.27
CA GLU A 9 -14.28 -6.48 36.39
C GLU A 9 -14.71 -7.96 36.42
N LYS A 10 -15.04 -8.50 37.60
CA LYS A 10 -15.58 -9.86 37.74
C LYS A 10 -16.96 -10.01 37.09
N VAL A 11 -17.86 -9.05 37.28
CA VAL A 11 -19.19 -9.04 36.67
C VAL A 11 -19.10 -9.12 35.15
N ILE A 12 -18.21 -8.33 34.54
CA ILE A 12 -17.98 -8.37 33.09
C ILE A 12 -17.35 -9.71 32.66
N ASN A 13 -16.43 -10.28 33.44
CA ASN A 13 -15.87 -11.62 33.17
C ASN A 13 -16.91 -12.74 33.25
N MET A 14 -17.97 -12.54 34.04
CA MET A 14 -19.08 -13.49 34.20
C MET A 14 -20.23 -13.22 33.22
N ASN A 15 -20.04 -12.37 32.20
CA ASN A 15 -21.03 -11.97 31.19
C ASN A 15 -22.35 -11.39 31.75
N MET A 16 -22.32 -10.86 32.98
CA MET A 16 -23.48 -10.21 33.59
C MET A 16 -23.61 -8.74 33.13
N HIS A 17 -23.94 -8.56 31.85
CA HIS A 17 -23.98 -7.24 31.22
C HIS A 17 -25.21 -6.39 31.61
N ASP A 18 -26.27 -7.03 32.11
CA ASP A 18 -27.51 -6.37 32.57
C ASP A 18 -27.30 -5.54 33.85
N ILE A 19 -26.09 -5.56 34.43
CA ILE A 19 -25.74 -4.69 35.55
C ILE A 19 -25.91 -3.21 35.21
N SER A 20 -25.82 -2.81 33.93
CA SER A 20 -26.11 -1.44 33.54
C SER A 20 -27.55 -1.05 33.84
N ASP A 21 -28.50 -1.97 33.66
CA ASP A 21 -29.92 -1.71 33.88
C ASP A 21 -30.21 -1.60 35.37
N VAL A 22 -29.62 -2.50 36.17
CA VAL A 22 -29.71 -2.44 37.64
C VAL A 22 -29.15 -1.13 38.21
N LEU A 23 -28.08 -0.60 37.63
CA LEU A 23 -27.49 0.68 38.06
C LEU A 23 -28.34 1.89 37.66
N ILE A 24 -29.15 1.76 36.61
CA ILE A 24 -30.03 2.81 36.08
C ILE A 24 -31.38 2.83 36.78
N ASP A 25 -31.94 1.68 37.16
CA ASP A 25 -33.27 1.53 37.77
C ASP A 25 -33.41 2.12 39.21
N GLY A 26 -32.43 2.88 39.69
CA GLY A 26 -32.58 3.76 40.85
C GLY A 26 -32.42 3.09 42.23
N TYR A 27 -31.83 1.89 42.31
CA TYR A 27 -31.56 1.21 43.59
C TYR A 27 -30.43 1.87 44.42
N LEU A 28 -29.68 2.79 43.81
CA LEU A 28 -28.53 3.48 44.38
C LEU A 28 -28.69 4.99 44.22
N ASP A 29 -27.93 5.74 45.02
CA ASP A 29 -27.82 7.19 44.85
C ASP A 29 -27.30 7.54 43.44
N ASN A 30 -27.89 8.57 42.81
CA ASN A 30 -27.60 8.94 41.42
C ASN A 30 -26.11 9.26 41.17
N GLU A 31 -25.41 9.83 42.16
CA GLU A 31 -23.98 10.13 42.03
C GLU A 31 -23.14 8.84 42.04
N VAL A 32 -23.55 7.85 42.83
CA VAL A 32 -22.89 6.54 42.92
C VAL A 32 -23.16 5.74 41.64
N SER A 33 -24.40 5.72 41.15
CA SER A 33 -24.75 5.08 39.88
C SER A 33 -23.96 5.66 38.70
N CYS A 34 -23.85 6.99 38.60
CA CYS A 34 -23.07 7.63 37.55
C CYS A 34 -21.60 7.21 37.58
N LYS A 35 -20.96 7.21 38.76
CA LYS A 35 -19.56 6.78 38.93
C LYS A 35 -19.34 5.30 38.60
N LEU A 36 -20.30 4.43 38.93
CA LEU A 36 -20.23 3.00 38.60
C LEU A 36 -20.45 2.74 37.11
N LEU A 37 -21.35 3.48 36.47
CA LEU A 37 -21.57 3.41 35.02
C LEU A 37 -20.35 3.94 34.24
N ASP A 38 -19.72 5.03 34.69
CA ASP A 38 -18.43 5.51 34.15
C ASP A 38 -17.30 4.48 34.30
N LEU A 39 -17.27 3.76 35.42
CA LEU A 39 -16.32 2.68 35.64
C LEU A 39 -16.59 1.50 34.69
N LEU A 40 -17.87 1.20 34.43
CA LEU A 40 -18.30 0.18 33.48
C LEU A 40 -17.88 0.54 32.04
N LEU A 41 -18.10 1.79 31.61
CA LEU A 41 -17.63 2.31 30.32
C LEU A 41 -16.11 2.17 30.20
N TRP A 42 -15.37 2.53 31.23
CA TRP A 42 -13.91 2.35 31.22
C TRP A 42 -13.49 0.88 31.07
N LEU A 43 -14.17 -0.04 31.76
CA LEU A 43 -13.86 -1.46 31.66
C LEU A 43 -14.18 -2.04 30.27
N TYR A 44 -15.31 -1.66 29.67
CA TYR A 44 -15.66 -2.09 28.31
C TYR A 44 -14.70 -1.51 27.26
N THR A 45 -14.30 -0.25 27.41
CA THR A 45 -13.28 0.35 26.53
C THR A 45 -11.94 -0.37 26.67
N LYS A 46 -11.50 -0.73 27.89
CA LYS A 46 -10.25 -1.48 28.10
C LYS A 46 -10.26 -2.88 27.46
N LYS A 47 -11.43 -3.52 27.36
CA LYS A 47 -11.62 -4.82 26.70
C LYS A 47 -11.97 -4.73 25.22
N SER A 48 -12.00 -3.53 24.63
CA SER A 48 -12.37 -3.29 23.24
C SER A 48 -13.76 -3.83 22.84
N ASN A 49 -14.71 -3.92 23.78
CA ASN A 49 -16.07 -4.37 23.50
C ASN A 49 -16.95 -3.17 23.09
N VAL A 50 -16.97 -2.87 21.79
CA VAL A 50 -17.61 -1.67 21.23
C VAL A 50 -19.14 -1.68 21.40
N GLU A 51 -19.81 -2.80 21.14
CA GLU A 51 -21.27 -2.86 21.17
C GLU A 51 -21.83 -2.60 22.56
N LYS A 52 -21.28 -3.27 23.58
CA LYS A 52 -21.71 -3.05 24.97
C LYS A 52 -21.34 -1.66 25.45
N CYS A 53 -20.20 -1.14 25.02
CA CYS A 53 -19.79 0.22 25.36
C CYS A 53 -20.78 1.27 24.82
N LEU A 54 -21.19 1.16 23.56
CA LEU A 54 -22.16 2.06 22.95
C LEU A 54 -23.55 1.91 23.57
N SER A 55 -23.97 0.67 23.89
CA SER A 55 -25.24 0.40 24.57
C SER A 55 -25.30 1.06 25.95
N VAL A 56 -24.25 0.94 26.76
CA VAL A 56 -24.19 1.58 28.09
C VAL A 56 -24.17 3.10 27.95
N PHE A 57 -23.40 3.64 27.00
CA PHE A 57 -23.34 5.08 26.75
C PHE A 57 -24.72 5.66 26.39
N ASP A 58 -25.43 5.02 25.46
CA ASP A 58 -26.80 5.42 25.07
C ASP A 58 -27.79 5.30 26.24
N LYS A 59 -27.71 4.21 27.02
CA LYS A 59 -28.54 4.03 28.23
C LYS A 59 -28.28 5.09 29.30
N MET A 60 -27.02 5.47 29.53
CA MET A 60 -26.67 6.53 30.48
C MET A 60 -27.35 7.85 30.09
N LEU A 61 -27.19 8.27 28.83
CA LEU A 61 -27.73 9.54 28.34
C LEU A 61 -29.27 9.57 28.39
N LYS A 62 -29.95 8.51 27.93
CA LYS A 62 -31.42 8.41 27.95
C LYS A 62 -32.03 8.50 29.35
N ASN A 63 -31.29 8.09 30.38
CA ASN A 63 -31.74 8.12 31.77
C ASN A 63 -31.17 9.31 32.56
N GLY A 64 -30.56 10.30 31.88
CA GLY A 64 -30.07 11.53 32.49
C GLY A 64 -28.75 11.42 33.23
N PHE A 65 -28.02 10.29 33.11
CA PHE A 65 -26.66 10.16 33.63
C PHE A 65 -25.67 10.68 32.59
N LEU A 66 -24.85 11.68 32.96
CA LEU A 66 -23.85 12.27 32.06
C LEU A 66 -22.49 11.56 32.23
N PRO A 67 -21.99 10.85 31.21
CA PRO A 67 -20.65 10.25 31.26
C PRO A 67 -19.53 11.29 31.39
N ASP A 68 -18.43 10.91 32.05
CA ASP A 68 -17.20 11.71 32.08
C ASP A 68 -16.64 11.86 30.65
N VAL A 69 -16.29 13.09 30.25
CA VAL A 69 -15.63 13.42 28.98
C VAL A 69 -14.40 12.53 28.71
N LYS A 70 -13.67 12.13 29.76
CA LYS A 70 -12.53 11.19 29.63
C LYS A 70 -12.96 9.81 29.12
N ASN A 71 -14.12 9.32 29.54
CA ASN A 71 -14.68 8.07 29.04
C ASN A 71 -15.21 8.25 27.63
N CYS A 72 -15.90 9.36 27.32
CA CYS A 72 -16.28 9.68 25.94
C CYS A 72 -15.07 9.69 24.99
N ASN A 73 -13.96 10.32 25.40
CA ASN A 73 -12.71 10.32 24.65
C ASN A 73 -12.09 8.93 24.47
N ARG A 74 -12.29 8.01 25.42
CA ARG A 74 -11.84 6.61 25.28
C ARG A 74 -12.69 5.85 24.28
N ILE A 75 -14.01 6.07 24.31
CA ILE A 75 -14.96 5.50 23.34
C ILE A 75 -14.58 5.93 21.93
N LEU A 76 -14.45 7.25 21.72
CA LEU A 76 -14.05 7.82 20.42
C LEU A 76 -12.70 7.28 19.95
N ARG A 77 -11.73 7.07 20.85
CA ARG A 77 -10.42 6.52 20.49
C ARG A 77 -10.51 5.08 19.98
N ILE A 78 -11.32 4.24 20.61
CA ILE A 78 -11.51 2.85 20.17
C ILE A 78 -12.24 2.80 18.83
N LEU A 79 -13.29 3.61 18.67
CA LEU A 79 -13.99 3.72 17.40
C LEU A 79 -13.06 4.20 16.29
N ARG A 80 -12.14 5.12 16.60
CA ARG A 80 -11.11 5.59 15.68
C ARG A 80 -10.04 4.54 15.36
N ASP A 81 -9.71 3.66 16.29
CA ASP A 81 -8.72 2.60 16.08
C ASP A 81 -9.32 1.42 15.28
N MET A 82 -10.64 1.26 15.32
CA MET A 82 -11.41 0.30 14.51
C MET A 82 -12.03 0.91 13.23
N ASP A 83 -11.72 2.17 12.91
CA ASP A 83 -12.22 2.92 11.75
C ASP A 83 -13.77 2.97 11.61
N PHE A 84 -14.50 2.98 12.73
CA PHE A 84 -15.97 3.13 12.76
C PHE A 84 -16.41 4.60 12.83
N VAL A 85 -16.38 5.32 11.71
CA VAL A 85 -16.58 6.78 11.71
C VAL A 85 -18.00 7.22 11.95
N GLU A 86 -19.00 6.55 11.39
CA GLU A 86 -20.40 6.94 11.60
C GLU A 86 -20.79 6.77 13.09
N LYS A 87 -20.39 5.68 13.73
CA LYS A 87 -20.59 5.48 15.18
C LYS A 87 -19.86 6.53 16.03
N ALA A 88 -18.63 6.90 15.65
CA ALA A 88 -17.89 7.95 16.36
C ALA A 88 -18.56 9.33 16.20
N ARG A 89 -19.11 9.61 15.02
CA ARG A 89 -19.87 10.83 14.75
C ARG A 89 -21.16 10.88 15.57
N GLU A 90 -21.89 9.77 15.66
CA GLU A 90 -23.07 9.66 16.54
C GLU A 90 -22.71 9.98 17.99
N VAL A 91 -21.65 9.37 18.53
CA VAL A 91 -21.17 9.65 19.90
C VAL A 91 -20.82 11.13 20.06
N TYR A 92 -20.14 11.74 19.09
CA TYR A 92 -19.79 13.17 19.13
C TYR A 92 -21.03 14.08 19.10
N ILE A 93 -22.03 13.77 18.27
CA ILE A 93 -23.29 14.51 18.20
C ILE A 93 -24.05 14.38 19.53
N LEU A 94 -24.12 13.17 20.11
CA LEU A 94 -24.74 12.92 21.40
C LEU A 94 -24.04 13.70 22.53
N MET A 95 -22.70 13.74 22.54
CA MET A 95 -21.97 14.58 23.50
C MET A 95 -22.40 16.05 23.40
N ALA A 96 -22.54 16.59 22.20
CA ALA A 96 -22.97 17.98 21.99
C ALA A 96 -24.44 18.22 22.38
N GLN A 97 -25.34 17.26 22.12
CA GLN A 97 -26.76 17.35 22.47
C GLN A 97 -27.02 17.34 23.97
N TYR A 98 -26.24 16.56 24.73
CA TYR A 98 -26.35 16.45 26.18
C TYR A 98 -25.39 17.38 26.94
N GLU A 99 -24.90 18.43 26.28
CA GLU A 99 -24.03 19.48 26.87
C GLU A 99 -22.72 18.96 27.50
N ILE A 100 -22.22 17.81 27.02
CA ILE A 100 -20.92 17.28 27.44
C ILE A 100 -19.83 18.01 26.66
N GLU A 101 -19.18 18.98 27.30
CA GLU A 101 -18.19 19.86 26.66
C GLU A 101 -17.03 19.08 26.02
N PRO A 102 -16.87 19.15 24.68
CA PRO A 102 -15.74 18.55 24.00
C PRO A 102 -14.42 19.22 24.41
N THR A 103 -13.38 18.40 24.60
CA THR A 103 -12.03 18.86 24.92
C THR A 103 -11.15 18.86 23.68
N ILE A 104 -9.95 19.44 23.77
CA ILE A 104 -8.94 19.33 22.70
C ILE A 104 -8.63 17.88 22.31
N VAL A 105 -8.69 16.94 23.26
CA VAL A 105 -8.51 15.51 22.99
C VAL A 105 -9.67 14.94 22.17
N THR A 106 -10.90 15.38 22.46
CA THR A 106 -12.11 15.02 21.70
C THR A 106 -11.96 15.46 20.25
N TYR A 107 -11.63 16.74 20.04
CA TYR A 107 -11.42 17.30 18.71
C TYR A 107 -10.26 16.61 17.97
N ASN A 108 -9.09 16.45 18.59
CA ASN A 108 -7.94 15.80 17.94
C ASN A 108 -8.25 14.34 17.54
N THR A 109 -9.05 13.62 18.34
CA THR A 109 -9.46 12.24 18.02
C THR A 109 -10.39 12.21 16.80
N MET A 110 -11.36 13.13 16.74
CA MET A 110 -12.28 13.25 15.61
C MET A 110 -11.59 13.77 14.33
N LEU A 111 -10.65 14.71 14.45
CA LEU A 111 -9.84 15.19 13.33
C LEU A 111 -8.98 14.07 12.73
N ASP A 112 -8.30 13.27 13.57
CA ASP A 112 -7.52 12.10 13.12
C ASP A 112 -8.41 11.08 12.40
N LEU A 113 -9.63 10.88 12.92
CA LEU A 113 -10.62 9.98 12.32
C LEU A 113 -11.07 10.43 10.92
N TYR A 114 -11.49 11.69 10.78
CA TYR A 114 -11.87 12.26 9.48
C TYR A 114 -10.70 12.26 8.49
N CYS A 115 -9.48 12.51 8.97
CA CYS A 115 -8.27 12.44 8.17
C CYS A 115 -7.97 11.02 7.65
N LYS A 116 -8.14 9.98 8.48
CA LYS A 116 -7.95 8.58 8.08
C LYS A 116 -8.90 8.17 6.96
N GLU A 117 -10.18 8.51 7.07
CA GLU A 117 -11.16 8.26 6.00
C GLU A 117 -10.92 9.12 4.76
N GLY A 118 -10.33 10.30 4.91
CA GLY A 118 -10.14 11.25 3.81
C GLY A 118 -11.28 12.24 3.66
N LYS A 119 -12.13 12.39 4.70
CA LYS A 119 -13.16 13.42 4.78
C LYS A 119 -12.52 14.75 5.21
N VAL A 120 -11.62 15.26 4.38
CA VAL A 120 -10.78 16.43 4.67
C VAL A 120 -11.60 17.70 4.95
N GLN A 121 -12.63 17.93 4.14
CA GLN A 121 -13.50 19.10 4.30
C GLN A 121 -14.18 19.13 5.69
N GLN A 122 -14.65 17.97 6.15
CA GLN A 122 -15.26 17.84 7.49
C GLN A 122 -14.22 18.05 8.60
N ALA A 123 -12.98 17.65 8.39
CA ALA A 123 -11.89 17.91 9.35
C ALA A 123 -11.59 19.42 9.48
N LEU A 124 -11.58 20.15 8.36
CA LEU A 124 -11.38 21.61 8.38
C LEU A 124 -12.59 22.34 9.01
N GLU A 125 -13.81 21.90 8.73
CA GLU A 125 -15.03 22.42 9.37
C GLU A 125 -15.00 22.20 10.89
N LEU A 126 -14.57 21.02 11.34
CA LEU A 126 -14.42 20.69 12.75
C LEU A 126 -13.35 21.56 13.44
N LEU A 127 -12.26 21.91 12.74
CA LEU A 127 -11.25 22.85 13.25
C LEU A 127 -11.84 24.25 13.47
N LEU A 128 -12.69 24.73 12.56
CA LEU A 128 -13.39 26.01 12.71
C LEU A 128 -14.43 25.97 13.84
N GLU A 129 -15.15 24.85 13.98
CA GLU A 129 -16.08 24.65 15.08
C GLU A 129 -15.36 24.69 16.44
N MET A 130 -14.22 24.00 16.55
CA MET A 130 -13.37 23.98 17.74
C MET A 130 -13.03 25.41 18.19
N GLN A 131 -12.60 26.26 17.25
CA GLN A 131 -12.28 27.67 17.52
C GLN A 131 -13.51 28.50 17.94
N ARG A 132 -14.66 28.29 17.29
CA ARG A 132 -15.91 29.01 17.61
C ARG A 132 -16.42 28.68 19.01
N LYS A 133 -16.22 27.44 19.47
CA LYS A 133 -16.57 26.98 20.82
C LYS A 133 -15.52 27.35 21.88
N GLY A 134 -14.53 28.18 21.55
CA GLY A 134 -13.51 28.64 22.50
C GLY A 134 -12.42 27.61 22.83
N CYS A 135 -12.41 26.46 22.15
CA CYS A 135 -11.31 25.50 22.23
C CYS A 135 -10.23 25.91 21.20
N PHE A 136 -9.08 26.41 21.64
CA PHE A 136 -8.05 26.86 20.70
C PHE A 136 -7.14 25.70 20.24
N PRO A 137 -6.93 25.53 18.92
CA PRO A 137 -6.00 24.54 18.38
C PRO A 137 -4.57 24.76 18.87
N ASN A 138 -3.89 23.68 19.22
CA ASN A 138 -2.46 23.69 19.57
C ASN A 138 -1.61 23.05 18.48
N ASP A 139 -0.30 22.96 18.73
CA ASP A 139 0.66 22.30 17.84
C ASP A 139 0.27 20.85 17.51
N VAL A 140 -0.24 20.10 18.50
CA VAL A 140 -0.72 18.72 18.29
C VAL A 140 -1.92 18.67 17.34
N THR A 141 -2.88 19.58 17.49
CA THR A 141 -4.07 19.67 16.60
C THR A 141 -3.68 19.87 15.14
N TYR A 142 -2.78 20.84 14.87
CA TYR A 142 -2.30 21.06 13.51
C TYR A 142 -1.45 19.90 12.99
N ASN A 143 -0.60 19.29 13.82
CA ASN A 143 0.18 18.12 13.43
C ASN A 143 -0.69 16.94 12.99
N VAL A 144 -1.82 16.69 13.66
CA VAL A 144 -2.79 15.64 13.27
C VAL A 144 -3.35 15.93 11.87
N LEU A 145 -3.79 17.16 11.63
CA LEU A 145 -4.33 17.56 10.33
C LEU A 145 -3.29 17.51 9.22
N ILE A 146 -2.10 18.07 9.45
CA ILE A 146 -1.00 18.06 8.48
C ILE A 146 -0.64 16.61 8.13
N ASN A 147 -0.54 15.71 9.11
CA ASN A 147 -0.26 14.30 8.87
C ASN A 147 -1.39 13.61 8.06
N GLY A 148 -2.65 13.91 8.39
CA GLY A 148 -3.82 13.42 7.67
C GLY A 148 -3.84 13.83 6.20
N LEU A 149 -3.76 15.14 5.96
CA LEU A 149 -3.72 15.75 4.62
C LEU A 149 -2.54 15.23 3.79
N SER A 150 -1.35 15.15 4.40
CA SER A 150 -0.15 14.64 3.75
C SER A 150 -0.28 13.18 3.31
N LYS A 151 -1.00 12.35 4.08
CA LYS A 151 -1.26 10.94 3.73
C LYS A 151 -2.22 10.81 2.54
N LYS A 152 -3.17 11.74 2.38
CA LYS A 152 -4.15 11.74 1.29
C LYS A 152 -3.62 12.42 0.02
N GLY A 153 -2.62 13.28 0.14
CA GLY A 153 -2.01 13.98 -0.99
C GLY A 153 -2.48 15.44 -1.14
N GLU A 154 -3.22 15.96 -0.18
CA GLU A 154 -3.71 17.35 -0.16
C GLU A 154 -2.62 18.31 0.35
N PHE A 155 -1.53 18.43 -0.41
CA PHE A 155 -0.32 19.08 0.08
C PHE A 155 -0.40 20.59 0.22
N GLU A 156 -1.22 21.26 -0.60
CA GLU A 156 -1.39 22.72 -0.54
C GLU A 156 -2.10 23.13 0.74
N GLN A 157 -3.21 22.46 1.07
CA GLN A 157 -3.92 22.69 2.34
C GLN A 157 -3.02 22.41 3.56
N ALA A 158 -2.18 21.37 3.49
CA ALA A 158 -1.23 21.07 4.55
C ALA A 158 -0.15 22.16 4.72
N LYS A 159 0.32 22.78 3.63
CA LYS A 159 1.24 23.94 3.67
C LYS A 159 0.57 25.20 4.20
N GLU A 160 -0.70 25.42 3.85
CA GLU A 160 -1.50 26.53 4.38
C GLU A 160 -1.62 26.43 5.91
N LEU A 161 -1.86 25.23 6.45
CA LEU A 161 -1.90 25.00 7.89
C LEU A 161 -0.56 25.31 8.58
N ILE A 162 0.58 24.95 7.98
CA ILE A 162 1.90 25.35 8.50
C ILE A 162 2.04 26.88 8.53
N THR A 163 1.59 27.54 7.46
CA THR A 163 1.61 29.02 7.39
C THR A 163 0.69 29.64 8.45
N GLU A 164 -0.46 29.04 8.71
CA GLU A 164 -1.38 29.45 9.77
C GLU A 164 -0.76 29.27 11.17
N MET A 165 -0.07 28.15 11.42
CA MET A 165 0.66 27.92 12.67
C MET A 165 1.67 29.04 12.93
N PHE A 166 2.44 29.45 11.91
CA PHE A 166 3.38 30.56 12.03
C PHE A 166 2.68 31.90 12.33
N LYS A 167 1.57 32.21 11.64
CA LYS A 167 0.78 33.43 11.89
C LYS A 167 0.23 33.50 13.32
N LYS A 168 -0.08 32.35 13.91
CA LYS A 168 -0.55 32.22 15.30
C LYS A 168 0.58 32.16 16.33
N GLY A 169 1.84 32.25 15.92
CA GLY A 169 3.00 32.14 16.80
C GLY A 169 3.22 30.73 17.37
N LEU A 170 2.61 29.70 16.77
CA LEU A 170 2.83 28.31 17.17
C LEU A 170 4.16 27.79 16.60
N LYS A 171 4.88 27.02 17.41
CA LYS A 171 6.14 26.39 16.97
C LYS A 171 5.84 25.24 16.01
N VAL A 172 6.34 25.33 14.79
CA VAL A 172 6.27 24.22 13.83
C VAL A 172 7.37 23.21 14.13
N SER A 173 6.95 21.99 14.47
CA SER A 173 7.87 20.92 14.84
C SER A 173 8.45 20.21 13.61
N ALA A 174 9.58 19.52 13.79
CA ALA A 174 10.10 18.61 12.77
C ALA A 174 9.07 17.53 12.37
N TYR A 175 8.15 17.17 13.28
CA TYR A 175 7.09 16.21 12.99
C TYR A 175 6.13 16.71 11.90
N ALA A 176 5.71 17.98 11.96
CA ALA A 176 4.85 18.60 10.93
C ALA A 176 5.49 18.55 9.54
N TYR A 177 6.75 18.99 9.44
CA TYR A 177 7.51 18.94 8.19
C TYR A 177 7.72 17.51 7.70
N ASN A 178 8.10 16.58 8.59
CA ASN A 178 8.35 15.19 8.23
C ASN A 178 7.09 14.50 7.69
N SER A 179 5.90 14.85 8.21
CA SER A 179 4.62 14.38 7.67
C SER A 179 4.43 14.80 6.21
N LEU A 180 4.65 16.08 5.90
CA LEU A 180 4.59 16.60 4.52
C LEU A 180 5.67 15.97 3.63
N ILE A 181 6.93 16.01 4.07
CA ILE A 181 8.07 15.43 3.33
C ILE A 181 7.80 13.95 3.01
N SER A 182 7.31 13.17 3.99
CA SER A 182 6.93 11.76 3.79
C SER A 182 5.79 11.61 2.77
N GLY A 183 4.80 12.52 2.79
CA GLY A 183 3.70 12.56 1.83
C GLY A 183 4.18 12.87 0.40
N TYR A 184 4.97 13.93 0.22
CA TYR A 184 5.59 14.30 -1.06
C TYR A 184 6.46 13.16 -1.61
N CYS A 185 7.32 12.58 -0.77
CA CYS A 185 8.13 11.40 -1.12
C CYS A 185 7.27 10.19 -1.54
N ARG A 186 6.11 9.96 -0.89
CA ARG A 186 5.19 8.88 -1.25
C ARG A 186 4.55 9.09 -2.62
N MET A 187 4.26 10.32 -3.01
CA MET A 187 3.71 10.66 -4.33
C MET A 187 4.79 10.83 -5.41
N GLY A 188 6.07 10.71 -5.06
CA GLY A 188 7.18 10.84 -6.02
C GLY A 188 7.55 12.28 -6.36
N MET A 189 7.12 13.25 -5.58
CA MET A 189 7.45 14.66 -5.75
C MET A 189 8.68 15.02 -4.90
N LEU A 190 9.86 14.55 -5.33
CA LEU A 190 11.10 14.66 -4.54
C LEU A 190 11.65 16.10 -4.49
N VAL A 191 11.42 16.92 -5.51
CA VAL A 191 11.94 18.29 -5.57
C VAL A 191 11.25 19.14 -4.51
N GLU A 192 9.94 19.04 -4.44
CA GLU A 192 9.10 19.71 -3.46
C GLU A 192 9.40 19.19 -2.04
N ALA A 193 9.65 17.88 -1.89
CA ALA A 193 10.08 17.31 -0.61
C ALA A 193 11.41 17.93 -0.14
N MET A 194 12.40 18.07 -1.04
CA MET A 194 13.69 18.68 -0.70
C MET A 194 13.54 20.15 -0.35
N GLY A 195 12.75 20.90 -1.12
CA GLY A 195 12.47 22.31 -0.83
C GLY A 195 11.86 22.51 0.56
N LEU A 196 10.96 21.60 0.99
CA LEU A 196 10.44 21.62 2.36
C LEU A 196 11.50 21.30 3.42
N GLY A 197 12.48 20.46 3.10
CA GLY A 197 13.62 20.19 3.99
C GLY A 197 14.51 21.42 4.18
N GLU A 198 14.75 22.18 3.11
CA GLU A 198 15.50 23.45 3.17
C GLU A 198 14.72 24.52 3.93
N GLU A 199 13.42 24.65 3.65
CA GLU A 199 12.53 25.57 4.38
C GLU A 199 12.51 25.25 5.88
N MET A 200 12.45 23.96 6.24
CA MET A 200 12.50 23.50 7.62
C MET A 200 13.78 23.99 8.33
N GLU A 201 14.95 23.89 7.68
CA GLU A 201 16.21 24.40 8.23
C GLU A 201 16.22 25.93 8.35
N ILE A 202 15.76 26.65 7.32
CA ILE A 202 15.72 28.13 7.30
C ILE A 202 14.82 28.67 8.42
N ARG A 203 13.69 28.01 8.69
CA ARG A 203 12.75 28.39 9.75
C ARG A 203 13.15 27.89 11.15
N GLY A 204 14.35 27.33 11.30
CA GLY A 204 14.93 26.96 12.59
C GLY A 204 14.49 25.59 13.15
N SER A 205 13.85 24.75 12.34
CA SER A 205 13.52 23.36 12.70
C SER A 205 14.63 22.44 12.21
N LEU A 206 15.33 21.75 13.12
CA LEU A 206 16.46 20.89 12.73
C LEU A 206 15.99 19.53 12.19
N PRO A 207 16.51 19.06 11.03
CA PRO A 207 16.21 17.73 10.51
C PRO A 207 16.60 16.63 11.49
N THR A 208 15.75 15.62 11.58
CA THR A 208 15.95 14.44 12.43
C THR A 208 16.25 13.19 11.59
N VAL A 209 16.57 12.08 12.24
CA VAL A 209 16.70 10.77 11.56
C VAL A 209 15.45 10.46 10.74
N SER A 210 14.26 10.76 11.26
CA SER A 210 12.99 10.59 10.55
C SER A 210 12.88 11.44 9.28
N THR A 211 13.46 12.65 9.25
CA THR A 211 13.50 13.51 8.06
C THR A 211 14.30 12.84 6.94
N TYR A 212 15.50 12.36 7.26
CA TYR A 212 16.34 11.67 6.28
C TYR A 212 15.76 10.31 5.87
N ASN A 213 15.12 9.58 6.78
CA ASN A 213 14.41 8.34 6.44
C ASN A 213 13.28 8.60 5.43
N ALA A 214 12.55 9.72 5.54
CA ALA A 214 11.53 10.09 4.58
C ALA A 214 12.13 10.39 3.19
N PHE A 215 13.28 11.10 3.12
CA PHE A 215 14.01 11.31 1.87
C PHE A 215 14.51 10.00 1.27
N MET A 216 15.23 9.20 2.05
CA MET A 216 15.76 7.90 1.62
C MET A 216 14.64 7.00 1.09
N HIS A 217 13.51 6.93 1.79
CA HIS A 217 12.33 6.18 1.34
C HIS A 217 11.79 6.68 0.00
N GLY A 218 11.66 8.01 -0.18
CA GLY A 218 11.21 8.60 -1.44
C GLY A 218 12.12 8.23 -2.61
N PHE A 219 13.44 8.35 -2.43
CA PHE A 219 14.42 7.94 -3.44
C PHE A 219 14.36 6.44 -3.74
N CYS A 220 14.26 5.60 -2.71
CA CYS A 220 14.13 4.15 -2.86
C CYS A 220 12.87 3.79 -3.67
N LYS A 221 11.74 4.44 -3.40
CA LYS A 221 10.47 4.20 -4.11
C LYS A 221 10.55 4.57 -5.60
N GLN A 222 11.38 5.55 -5.96
CA GLN A 222 11.64 5.92 -7.36
C GLN A 222 12.70 5.03 -8.04
N GLY A 223 13.19 3.98 -7.38
CA GLY A 223 14.27 3.15 -7.90
C GLY A 223 15.64 3.84 -7.90
N ARG A 224 15.82 4.86 -7.06
CA ARG A 224 17.05 5.66 -6.94
C ARG A 224 17.77 5.36 -5.62
N ALA A 225 17.90 4.09 -5.25
CA ALA A 225 18.50 3.67 -3.96
C ALA A 225 19.96 4.15 -3.79
N CYS A 226 20.73 4.28 -4.87
CA CYS A 226 22.08 4.85 -4.83
C CYS A 226 22.11 6.31 -4.34
N TYR A 227 21.12 7.12 -4.72
CA TYR A 227 20.96 8.49 -4.21
C TYR A 227 20.49 8.49 -2.76
N ALA A 228 19.68 7.52 -2.35
CA ALA A 228 19.32 7.35 -0.95
C ALA A 228 20.58 7.12 -0.07
N MET A 229 21.53 6.32 -0.53
CA MET A 229 22.80 6.08 0.19
C MET A 229 23.68 7.34 0.34
N GLN A 230 23.55 8.34 -0.53
CA GLN A 230 24.33 9.59 -0.40
C GLN A 230 23.91 10.43 0.82
N TRP A 231 22.73 10.20 1.38
CA TRP A 231 22.30 10.85 2.62
C TRP A 231 23.01 10.30 3.87
N VAL A 232 23.57 9.09 3.82
CA VAL A 232 24.26 8.48 4.97
C VAL A 232 25.46 9.34 5.41
N PRO A 233 26.41 9.74 4.53
CA PRO A 233 27.45 10.69 4.90
C PRO A 233 26.94 12.04 5.41
N VAL A 234 25.82 12.55 4.88
CA VAL A 234 25.23 13.84 5.30
C VAL A 234 24.68 13.74 6.73
N MET A 235 23.98 12.66 7.06
CA MET A 235 23.49 12.39 8.41
C MET A 235 24.63 12.31 9.42
N LEU A 236 25.69 11.58 9.07
CA LEU A 236 26.87 11.43 9.94
C LEU A 236 27.58 12.78 10.19
N LYS A 237 27.71 13.64 9.17
CA LYS A 237 28.26 15.00 9.33
C LYS A 237 27.43 15.89 10.27
N LYS A 238 26.12 15.66 10.35
CA LYS A 238 25.21 16.35 11.27
C LYS A 238 25.07 15.64 12.62
N ASN A 239 25.96 14.68 12.94
CA ASN A 239 25.95 13.86 14.16
C ASN A 239 24.64 13.06 14.35
N LEU A 240 23.97 12.70 13.26
CA LEU A 240 22.80 11.81 13.27
C LEU A 240 23.23 10.39 12.93
N LEU A 241 23.05 9.48 13.89
CA LEU A 241 23.31 8.05 13.70
C LEU A 241 22.13 7.38 13.01
N LEU A 242 22.44 6.46 12.11
CA LEU A 242 21.42 5.62 11.48
C LEU A 242 20.82 4.68 12.51
N ASP A 243 19.50 4.59 12.51
CA ASP A 243 18.74 3.60 13.26
C ASP A 243 18.36 2.41 12.38
N ILE A 244 17.73 1.39 12.97
CA ILE A 244 17.29 0.21 12.23
C ILE A 244 16.26 0.55 11.13
N ILE A 245 15.48 1.62 11.32
CA ILE A 245 14.49 2.08 10.34
C ILE A 245 15.20 2.64 9.10
N SER A 246 16.29 3.38 9.30
CA SER A 246 17.15 3.91 8.24
C SER A 246 17.68 2.76 7.37
N TYR A 247 18.23 1.73 8.01
CA TYR A 247 18.74 0.55 7.32
C TYR A 247 17.64 -0.25 6.63
N ASN A 248 16.50 -0.50 7.29
CA ASN A 248 15.36 -1.19 6.68
C ASN A 248 14.84 -0.45 5.44
N THR A 249 14.85 0.89 5.46
CA THR A 249 14.45 1.72 4.32
C THR A 249 15.39 1.53 3.13
N LEU A 250 16.70 1.54 3.36
CA LEU A 250 17.72 1.32 2.33
C LEU A 250 17.66 -0.11 1.79
N ILE A 251 17.58 -1.11 2.69
CA ILE A 251 17.41 -2.53 2.35
C ILE A 251 16.19 -2.72 1.46
N HIS A 252 15.03 -2.17 1.85
CA HIS A 252 13.82 -2.22 1.04
C HIS A 252 14.04 -1.62 -0.35
N GLY A 253 14.71 -0.46 -0.45
CA GLY A 253 15.04 0.17 -1.73
C GLY A 253 15.91 -0.69 -2.64
N TYR A 254 16.92 -1.34 -2.10
CA TYR A 254 17.76 -2.27 -2.87
C TYR A 254 17.01 -3.54 -3.28
N CYS A 255 16.15 -4.08 -2.40
CA CYS A 255 15.27 -5.19 -2.72
C CYS A 255 14.28 -4.86 -3.85
N LEU A 256 13.71 -3.65 -3.87
CA LEU A 256 12.83 -3.19 -4.97
C LEU A 256 13.55 -3.14 -6.32
N LEU A 257 14.85 -2.81 -6.32
CA LEU A 257 15.69 -2.80 -7.51
C LEU A 257 16.17 -4.20 -7.94
N GLY A 258 15.85 -5.24 -7.16
CA GLY A 258 16.36 -6.59 -7.38
C GLY A 258 17.83 -6.76 -7.00
N ASN A 259 18.44 -5.79 -6.32
CA ASN A 259 19.83 -5.87 -5.88
C ASN A 259 19.90 -6.44 -4.45
N THR A 260 19.60 -7.73 -4.31
CA THR A 260 19.59 -8.43 -3.02
C THR A 260 20.98 -8.57 -2.40
N ARG A 261 22.04 -8.51 -3.20
CA ARG A 261 23.43 -8.51 -2.72
C ARG A 261 23.71 -7.32 -1.82
N GLU A 262 23.39 -6.11 -2.27
CA GLU A 262 23.57 -4.89 -1.45
C GLU A 262 22.69 -4.92 -0.20
N ALA A 263 21.46 -5.45 -0.31
CA ALA A 263 20.59 -5.64 0.85
C ALA A 263 21.20 -6.57 1.92
N LEU A 264 21.83 -7.68 1.52
CA LEU A 264 22.55 -8.58 2.44
C LEU A 264 23.82 -7.94 3.02
N LEU A 265 24.53 -7.11 2.23
CA LEU A 265 25.66 -6.34 2.75
C LEU A 265 25.22 -5.35 3.84
N LEU A 266 24.09 -4.65 3.64
CA LEU A 266 23.52 -3.77 4.67
C LEU A 266 23.11 -4.55 5.92
N LEU A 267 22.55 -5.76 5.78
CA LEU A 267 22.27 -6.63 6.94
C LEU A 267 23.55 -6.97 7.72
N SER A 268 24.65 -7.26 7.01
CA SER A 268 25.95 -7.50 7.65
C SER A 268 26.50 -6.27 8.37
N GLU A 269 26.26 -5.07 7.83
CA GLU A 269 26.67 -3.79 8.44
C GLU A 269 25.88 -3.47 9.71
N ILE A 270 24.56 -3.72 9.73
CA ILE A 270 23.72 -3.61 10.93
C ILE A 270 24.37 -4.40 12.08
N ARG A 271 24.79 -5.63 11.81
CA ARG A 271 25.43 -6.52 12.80
C ARG A 271 26.78 -5.99 13.25
N LYS A 272 27.64 -5.52 12.32
CA LYS A 272 28.95 -4.92 12.66
C LYS A 272 28.83 -3.71 13.58
N ARG A 273 27.74 -2.96 13.48
CA ARG A 273 27.45 -1.78 14.31
C ARG A 273 26.77 -2.10 15.64
N ASN A 274 26.64 -3.39 16.00
CA ASN A 274 25.92 -3.86 17.19
C ASN A 274 24.45 -3.39 17.24
N LEU A 275 23.85 -3.13 16.08
CA LEU A 275 22.40 -2.95 15.98
C LEU A 275 21.79 -4.35 15.84
N SER A 276 20.76 -4.68 16.64
CA SER A 276 20.08 -5.97 16.54
C SER A 276 19.07 -5.94 15.39
N PRO A 277 19.23 -6.76 14.33
CA PRO A 277 18.24 -6.84 13.27
C PRO A 277 16.86 -7.20 13.83
N SER A 278 15.80 -6.68 13.22
CA SER A 278 14.42 -6.92 13.63
C SER A 278 13.77 -7.97 12.71
N ALA A 279 12.62 -8.52 13.11
CA ALA A 279 11.81 -9.35 12.20
C ALA A 279 11.50 -8.62 10.88
N VAL A 280 11.23 -7.30 10.94
CA VAL A 280 11.01 -6.45 9.76
C VAL A 280 12.24 -6.44 8.83
N THR A 281 13.45 -6.43 9.39
CA THR A 281 14.71 -6.44 8.61
C THR A 281 14.82 -7.72 7.77
N TYR A 282 14.64 -8.88 8.39
CA TYR A 282 14.67 -10.17 7.70
C TYR A 282 13.50 -10.31 6.72
N ASN A 283 12.29 -9.97 7.15
CA ASN A 283 11.08 -10.04 6.32
C ASN A 283 11.21 -9.19 5.05
N THR A 284 11.84 -8.00 5.14
CA THR A 284 12.09 -7.15 3.97
C THR A 284 13.02 -7.81 2.94
N ILE A 285 14.10 -8.44 3.40
CA ILE A 285 15.05 -9.12 2.50
C ILE A 285 14.44 -10.40 1.93
N MET A 286 13.73 -11.19 2.75
CA MET A 286 13.02 -12.39 2.32
C MET A 286 11.94 -12.09 1.28
N ASP A 287 11.20 -10.98 1.41
CA ASP A 287 10.24 -10.53 0.38
C ASP A 287 10.96 -10.16 -0.91
N GLY A 288 12.08 -9.43 -0.81
CA GLY A 288 12.94 -9.11 -1.96
C GLY A 288 13.44 -10.35 -2.70
N LEU A 289 13.97 -11.34 -1.98
CA LEU A 289 14.44 -12.62 -2.55
C LEU A 289 13.29 -13.42 -3.18
N SER A 290 12.14 -13.50 -2.48
CA SER A 290 10.93 -14.18 -2.95
C SER A 290 10.40 -13.58 -4.26
N ARG A 291 10.49 -12.25 -4.44
CA ARG A 291 10.11 -11.57 -5.69
C ARG A 291 11.03 -11.89 -6.85
N LEU A 292 12.31 -12.16 -6.59
CA LEU A 292 13.27 -12.61 -7.60
C LEU A 292 13.22 -14.12 -7.86
N GLY A 293 12.44 -14.86 -7.07
CA GLY A 293 12.30 -16.31 -7.18
C GLY A 293 13.38 -17.10 -6.42
N ASP A 294 14.26 -16.44 -5.67
CA ASP A 294 15.27 -17.09 -4.82
C ASP A 294 14.67 -17.52 -3.48
N LEU A 295 13.92 -18.62 -3.50
CA LEU A 295 13.28 -19.15 -2.31
C LEU A 295 14.25 -19.84 -1.35
N GLU A 296 15.34 -20.39 -1.88
CA GLU A 296 16.33 -21.06 -1.06
C GLU A 296 17.08 -20.03 -0.19
N GLY A 297 17.46 -18.89 -0.77
CA GLY A 297 17.99 -17.76 -0.01
C GLY A 297 16.99 -17.25 1.04
N ALA A 298 15.70 -17.20 0.71
CA ALA A 298 14.66 -16.81 1.67
C ALA A 298 14.51 -17.82 2.83
N ARG A 299 14.58 -19.13 2.55
CA ARG A 299 14.58 -20.20 3.57
C ARG A 299 15.80 -20.10 4.49
N GLN A 300 17.00 -19.90 3.92
CA GLN A 300 18.22 -19.74 4.69
C GLN A 300 18.18 -18.52 5.61
N LEU A 301 17.60 -17.40 5.16
CA LEU A 301 17.39 -16.23 6.01
C LEU A 301 16.40 -16.46 7.14
N LYS A 302 15.35 -17.26 6.93
CA LYS A 302 14.43 -17.67 8.00
C LYS A 302 15.16 -18.49 9.07
N ASP A 303 16.00 -19.44 8.66
CA ASP A 303 16.76 -20.27 9.59
C ASP A 303 17.83 -19.42 10.32
N GLU A 304 18.47 -18.49 9.62
CA GLU A 304 19.38 -17.52 10.22
C GLU A 304 18.67 -16.63 11.25
N MET A 305 17.46 -16.14 10.95
CA MET A 305 16.64 -15.35 11.86
C MET A 305 16.39 -16.11 13.19
N ILE A 306 16.06 -17.40 13.11
CA ILE A 306 15.88 -18.28 14.28
C ILE A 306 17.18 -18.44 15.06
N ASN A 307 18.31 -18.67 14.37
CA ASN A 307 19.62 -18.85 14.99
C ASN A 307 20.09 -17.60 15.77
N HIS A 308 19.61 -16.41 15.38
CA HIS A 308 19.87 -15.16 16.09
C HIS A 308 18.83 -14.85 17.18
N GLY A 309 17.95 -15.79 17.52
CA GLY A 309 16.96 -15.66 18.58
C GLY A 309 15.74 -14.80 18.21
N ILE A 310 15.51 -14.57 16.91
CA ILE A 310 14.35 -13.82 16.42
C ILE A 310 13.32 -14.84 15.90
N SER A 311 12.15 -14.88 16.52
CA SER A 311 11.11 -15.82 16.13
C SER A 311 10.37 -15.35 14.86
N PRO A 312 10.21 -16.22 13.85
CA PRO A 312 9.34 -15.95 12.69
C PRO A 312 7.91 -15.63 13.12
N ASP A 313 7.32 -14.60 12.53
CA ASP A 313 5.94 -14.18 12.77
C ASP A 313 5.01 -14.60 11.60
N ILE A 314 3.71 -14.28 11.72
CA ILE A 314 2.71 -14.57 10.68
C ILE A 314 3.14 -13.96 9.33
N PHE A 315 3.75 -12.77 9.36
CA PHE A 315 4.21 -12.07 8.17
C PHE A 315 5.39 -12.78 7.52
N THR A 316 6.35 -13.30 8.30
CA THR A 316 7.46 -14.13 7.80
C THR A 316 6.95 -15.33 7.00
N TYR A 317 6.02 -16.11 7.57
CA TYR A 317 5.46 -17.27 6.87
C TYR A 317 4.65 -16.86 5.64
N THR A 318 3.88 -15.78 5.73
CA THR A 318 3.08 -15.28 4.60
C THR A 318 3.97 -14.87 3.41
N ILE A 319 5.12 -14.24 3.66
CA ILE A 319 6.12 -13.92 2.62
C ILE A 319 6.63 -15.20 1.95
N LEU A 320 7.06 -16.18 2.73
CA LEU A 320 7.63 -17.43 2.22
C LEU A 320 6.60 -18.27 1.44
N ILE A 321 5.36 -18.32 1.92
CA ILE A 321 4.23 -18.97 1.24
C ILE A 321 3.92 -18.27 -0.08
N ASN A 322 3.81 -16.93 -0.09
CA ASN A 322 3.59 -16.15 -1.31
C ASN A 322 4.73 -16.35 -2.33
N GLY A 323 5.97 -16.31 -1.85
CA GLY A 323 7.15 -16.62 -2.66
C GLY A 323 7.08 -18.02 -3.28
N SER A 324 6.71 -19.02 -2.48
CA SER A 324 6.54 -20.41 -2.92
C SER A 324 5.49 -20.56 -4.01
N TYR A 325 4.35 -19.88 -3.88
CA TYR A 325 3.33 -19.85 -4.94
C TYR A 325 3.77 -19.08 -6.18
N ARG A 326 4.63 -18.06 -6.05
CA ARG A 326 5.15 -17.29 -7.18
C ARG A 326 6.03 -18.14 -8.10
N THR A 327 6.85 -19.01 -7.53
CA THR A 327 7.75 -19.93 -8.26
C THR A 327 7.08 -21.25 -8.64
N GLY A 328 5.88 -21.53 -8.13
CA GLY A 328 5.15 -22.78 -8.36
C GLY A 328 5.55 -23.94 -7.44
N ASN A 329 6.33 -23.69 -6.39
CA ASN A 329 6.72 -24.71 -5.42
C ASN A 329 5.61 -24.96 -4.37
N LEU A 330 4.61 -25.75 -4.76
CA LEU A 330 3.46 -26.13 -3.93
C LEU A 330 3.84 -26.83 -2.63
N TRP A 331 4.88 -27.66 -2.67
CA TRP A 331 5.32 -28.44 -1.51
C TRP A 331 5.86 -27.52 -0.42
N MET A 332 6.74 -26.59 -0.78
CA MET A 332 7.32 -25.63 0.16
C MET A 332 6.26 -24.67 0.73
N ALA A 333 5.28 -24.26 -0.09
CA ALA A 333 4.14 -23.47 0.39
C ALA A 333 3.35 -24.23 1.48
N LYS A 334 3.11 -25.53 1.28
CA LYS A 334 2.42 -26.38 2.25
C LYS A 334 3.26 -26.63 3.50
N GLU A 335 4.58 -26.85 3.35
CA GLU A 335 5.53 -26.99 4.46
C GLU A 335 5.47 -25.78 5.39
N PHE A 336 5.62 -24.57 4.83
CA PHE A 336 5.58 -23.33 5.63
C PHE A 336 4.22 -23.05 6.25
N TYR A 337 3.12 -23.37 5.56
CA TYR A 337 1.77 -23.23 6.13
C TYR A 337 1.56 -24.15 7.34
N LEU A 338 1.95 -25.42 7.23
CA LEU A 338 1.85 -26.37 8.34
C LEU A 338 2.80 -26.00 9.49
N GLU A 339 4.01 -25.53 9.19
CA GLU A 339 4.95 -25.06 10.21
C GLU A 339 4.39 -23.86 10.99
N MET A 340 3.74 -22.91 10.31
CA MET A 340 3.07 -21.77 10.93
C MET A 340 2.01 -22.23 11.95
N LEU A 341 1.12 -23.14 11.54
CA LEU A 341 0.09 -23.70 12.42
C LEU A 341 0.68 -24.50 13.59
N HIS A 342 1.72 -25.30 13.36
CA HIS A 342 2.38 -26.07 14.42
C HIS A 342 3.04 -25.19 15.49
N LYS A 343 3.43 -23.96 15.14
CA LYS A 343 3.95 -22.95 16.09
C LYS A 343 2.84 -22.18 16.83
N GLY A 344 1.57 -22.52 16.59
CA GLY A 344 0.43 -21.83 17.18
C GLY A 344 0.20 -20.43 16.59
N LEU A 345 0.75 -20.15 15.39
CA LEU A 345 0.51 -18.93 14.66
C LEU A 345 -0.71 -19.14 13.76
N GLU A 346 -1.85 -18.61 14.19
CA GLU A 346 -3.06 -18.63 13.37
C GLU A 346 -2.97 -17.61 12.23
N PRO A 347 -3.35 -17.97 10.99
CA PRO A 347 -3.34 -17.04 9.87
C PRO A 347 -4.31 -15.88 10.13
N ASP A 348 -3.85 -14.66 9.87
CA ASP A 348 -4.72 -13.48 9.84
C ASP A 348 -5.44 -13.35 8.49
N HIS A 349 -6.32 -12.36 8.39
CA HIS A 349 -7.07 -12.07 7.15
C HIS A 349 -6.15 -11.91 5.92
N TYR A 350 -4.98 -11.30 6.10
CA TYR A 350 -4.01 -11.09 5.02
C TYR A 350 -3.32 -12.40 4.57
N ALA A 351 -2.97 -13.25 5.53
CA ALA A 351 -2.41 -14.58 5.27
C ALA A 351 -3.41 -15.46 4.50
N TYR A 352 -4.69 -15.45 4.88
CA TYR A 352 -5.74 -16.16 4.13
C TYR A 352 -5.89 -15.66 2.70
N ASN A 353 -5.97 -14.33 2.49
CA ASN A 353 -6.05 -13.76 1.14
C ASN A 353 -4.83 -14.16 0.28
N THR A 354 -3.64 -14.22 0.88
CA THR A 354 -2.42 -14.68 0.20
C THR A 354 -2.49 -16.16 -0.17
N LEU A 355 -3.00 -17.02 0.73
CA LEU A 355 -3.19 -18.44 0.49
C LEU A 355 -4.20 -18.69 -0.65
N ILE A 356 -5.36 -18.02 -0.59
CA ILE A 356 -6.40 -18.09 -1.62
C ILE A 356 -5.83 -17.66 -2.98
N ALA A 357 -5.15 -16.51 -3.04
CA ALA A 357 -4.53 -16.02 -4.27
C ALA A 357 -3.49 -16.99 -4.84
N GLY A 358 -2.69 -17.61 -3.97
CA GLY A 358 -1.74 -18.64 -4.35
C GLY A 358 -2.40 -19.88 -4.94
N LYS A 359 -3.46 -20.39 -4.31
CA LYS A 359 -4.24 -21.55 -4.79
C LYS A 359 -4.93 -21.26 -6.12
N MET A 360 -5.56 -20.08 -6.25
CA MET A 360 -6.15 -19.64 -7.50
C MET A 360 -5.11 -19.57 -8.61
N LYS A 361 -3.93 -18.97 -8.37
CA LYS A 361 -2.86 -18.89 -9.39
C LYS A 361 -2.42 -20.27 -9.91
N LEU A 362 -2.51 -21.30 -9.09
CA LEU A 362 -2.08 -22.67 -9.42
C LEU A 362 -3.21 -23.54 -9.99
N GLY A 363 -4.42 -22.99 -10.13
CA GLY A 363 -5.57 -23.69 -10.70
C GLY A 363 -6.33 -24.58 -9.73
N ASP A 364 -6.00 -24.57 -8.44
CA ASP A 364 -6.76 -25.30 -7.43
C ASP A 364 -7.91 -24.44 -6.88
N ILE A 365 -8.89 -24.19 -7.76
CA ILE A 365 -10.09 -23.40 -7.46
C ILE A 365 -10.87 -24.02 -6.29
N SER A 366 -10.91 -25.36 -6.23
CA SER A 366 -11.62 -26.09 -5.19
C SER A 366 -11.05 -25.86 -3.79
N ALA A 367 -9.72 -25.87 -3.64
CA ALA A 367 -9.08 -25.59 -2.36
C ALA A 367 -9.19 -24.11 -1.99
N ALA A 368 -9.23 -23.20 -2.97
CA ALA A 368 -9.44 -21.78 -2.72
C ALA A 368 -10.82 -21.53 -2.09
N PHE A 369 -11.90 -22.11 -2.63
CA PHE A 369 -13.24 -22.00 -2.03
C PHE A 369 -13.33 -22.63 -0.64
N LYS A 370 -12.63 -23.76 -0.38
CA LYS A 370 -12.55 -24.34 0.98
C LYS A 370 -11.90 -23.38 1.99
N LEU A 371 -10.84 -22.68 1.58
CA LEU A 371 -10.21 -21.66 2.42
C LEU A 371 -11.14 -20.47 2.69
N GLN A 372 -12.04 -20.15 1.75
CA GLN A 372 -13.08 -19.13 1.96
C GLN A 372 -14.16 -19.57 2.95
N GLU A 373 -14.52 -20.86 2.98
CA GLU A 373 -15.41 -21.38 4.02
C GLU A 373 -14.73 -21.33 5.40
N GLU A 374 -13.42 -21.62 5.45
CA GLU A 374 -12.64 -21.56 6.68
C GLU A 374 -12.49 -20.13 7.22
N ILE A 375 -12.19 -19.13 6.37
CA ILE A 375 -12.06 -17.72 6.78
C ILE A 375 -13.39 -17.21 7.36
N LEU A 376 -14.52 -17.56 6.72
CA LEU A 376 -15.87 -17.26 7.21
C LEU A 376 -16.15 -17.90 8.58
N ALA A 377 -15.81 -19.18 8.75
CA ALA A 377 -15.99 -19.89 10.02
C ALA A 377 -15.14 -19.31 11.16
N LYS A 378 -13.98 -18.72 10.85
CA LYS A 378 -13.11 -18.03 11.83
C LYS A 378 -13.55 -16.59 12.13
N GLY A 379 -14.67 -16.12 11.57
CA GLY A 379 -15.23 -14.80 11.85
C GLY A 379 -14.65 -13.67 11.01
N PHE A 380 -14.01 -14.01 9.88
CA PHE A 380 -13.44 -13.06 8.94
C PHE A 380 -14.31 -13.04 7.67
N PRO A 381 -15.24 -12.06 7.52
CA PRO A 381 -16.06 -11.97 6.31
C PRO A 381 -15.20 -11.58 5.10
N PRO A 382 -15.50 -12.11 3.89
CA PRO A 382 -14.83 -11.71 2.66
C PRO A 382 -14.87 -10.21 2.45
N ASP A 383 -13.72 -9.61 2.13
CA ASP A 383 -13.62 -8.20 1.77
C ASP A 383 -13.51 -8.02 0.24
N VAL A 384 -13.35 -6.76 -0.19
CA VAL A 384 -13.12 -6.42 -1.60
C VAL A 384 -11.92 -7.17 -2.18
N ILE A 385 -10.87 -7.39 -1.39
CA ILE A 385 -9.65 -8.08 -1.83
C ILE A 385 -9.93 -9.56 -2.05
N THR A 386 -10.61 -10.23 -1.11
CA THR A 386 -11.00 -11.64 -1.25
C THR A 386 -11.81 -11.86 -2.52
N TYR A 387 -12.84 -11.05 -2.75
CA TYR A 387 -13.65 -11.13 -3.98
C TYR A 387 -12.83 -10.86 -5.24
N ASN A 388 -11.97 -9.84 -5.23
CA ASN A 388 -11.11 -9.53 -6.37
C ASN A 388 -10.17 -10.68 -6.73
N VAL A 389 -9.64 -11.40 -5.73
CA VAL A 389 -8.80 -12.59 -5.94
C VAL A 389 -9.58 -13.72 -6.61
N PHE A 390 -10.81 -13.99 -6.17
CA PHE A 390 -11.65 -15.02 -6.79
C PHE A 390 -12.07 -14.64 -8.20
N VAL A 391 -12.56 -13.40 -8.39
CA VAL A 391 -12.98 -12.90 -9.70
C VAL A 391 -11.82 -12.94 -10.70
N ASP A 392 -10.64 -12.42 -10.34
CA ASP A 392 -9.44 -12.48 -11.21
C ASP A 392 -9.00 -13.92 -11.49
N GLY A 393 -8.98 -14.77 -10.46
CA GLY A 393 -8.59 -16.16 -10.60
C GLY A 393 -9.52 -16.92 -11.55
N VAL A 394 -10.83 -16.93 -11.26
CA VAL A 394 -11.86 -17.61 -12.07
C VAL A 394 -11.89 -17.06 -13.49
N ALA A 395 -11.81 -15.74 -13.66
CA ALA A 395 -11.80 -15.12 -14.98
C ALA A 395 -10.57 -15.53 -15.81
N LYS A 396 -9.39 -15.68 -15.19
CA LYS A 396 -8.17 -16.20 -15.85
C LYS A 396 -8.27 -17.66 -16.29
N PHE A 397 -9.05 -18.48 -15.59
CA PHE A 397 -9.36 -19.85 -16.02
C PHE A 397 -10.42 -19.91 -17.13
N GLY A 398 -11.00 -18.77 -17.50
CA GLY A 398 -11.93 -18.64 -18.62
C GLY A 398 -13.39 -18.89 -18.26
N ASP A 399 -13.71 -19.17 -16.99
CA ASP A 399 -15.08 -19.28 -16.51
C ASP A 399 -15.67 -17.88 -16.24
N LEU A 400 -15.98 -17.16 -17.32
CA LEU A 400 -16.51 -15.81 -17.24
C LEU A 400 -17.90 -15.75 -16.60
N GLU A 401 -18.66 -16.85 -16.64
CA GLU A 401 -20.00 -16.91 -16.06
C GLU A 401 -19.92 -16.92 -14.53
N GLN A 402 -19.07 -17.80 -13.97
CA GLN A 402 -18.83 -17.82 -12.53
C GLN A 402 -18.16 -16.52 -12.05
N ALA A 403 -17.26 -15.91 -12.84
CA ALA A 403 -16.66 -14.62 -12.49
C ALA A 403 -17.70 -13.49 -12.40
N CYS A 404 -18.67 -13.46 -13.31
CA CYS A 404 -19.80 -12.52 -13.26
C CYS A 404 -20.74 -12.84 -12.09
N GLU A 405 -20.99 -14.11 -11.77
CA GLU A 405 -21.81 -14.47 -10.60
C GLU A 405 -21.17 -14.01 -9.29
N LEU A 406 -19.84 -14.15 -9.16
CA LEU A 406 -19.09 -13.63 -8.01
C LEU A 406 -19.17 -12.10 -7.89
N LEU A 407 -19.17 -11.37 -9.01
CA LEU A 407 -19.42 -9.92 -9.01
C LEU A 407 -20.82 -9.59 -8.48
N HIS A 408 -21.85 -10.33 -8.91
CA HIS A 408 -23.21 -10.12 -8.41
C HIS A 408 -23.34 -10.52 -6.94
N GLN A 409 -22.67 -11.59 -6.51
CA GLN A 409 -22.62 -12.01 -5.11
C GLN A 409 -21.98 -10.94 -4.23
N MET A 410 -20.86 -10.36 -4.65
CA MET A 410 -20.21 -9.24 -3.96
C MET A 410 -21.20 -8.09 -3.71
N ILE A 411 -22.02 -7.74 -4.71
CA ILE A 411 -23.06 -6.71 -4.58
C ILE A 411 -24.17 -7.13 -3.60
N ARG A 412 -24.61 -8.40 -3.63
CA ARG A 412 -25.64 -8.94 -2.71
C ARG A 412 -25.16 -8.95 -1.26
N ASP A 413 -23.87 -9.15 -1.04
CA ASP A 413 -23.24 -9.10 0.28
C ASP A 413 -23.01 -7.65 0.76
N GLY A 414 -23.45 -6.64 0.00
CA GLY A 414 -23.34 -5.23 0.35
C GLY A 414 -21.95 -4.63 0.09
N ILE A 415 -21.08 -5.35 -0.63
CA ILE A 415 -19.72 -4.91 -0.93
C ILE A 415 -19.73 -4.26 -2.32
N VAL A 416 -19.25 -3.01 -2.40
CA VAL A 416 -19.22 -2.25 -3.66
C VAL A 416 -18.03 -2.70 -4.51
N PRO A 417 -18.23 -3.24 -5.73
CA PRO A 417 -17.14 -3.58 -6.63
C PRO A 417 -16.31 -2.37 -7.02
N ASP A 418 -15.00 -2.54 -7.08
CA ASP A 418 -14.07 -1.47 -7.42
C ASP A 418 -13.55 -1.58 -8.86
N HIS A 419 -12.67 -0.67 -9.24
CA HIS A 419 -12.04 -0.68 -10.56
C HIS A 419 -11.22 -1.94 -10.82
N ILE A 420 -10.70 -2.62 -9.79
CA ILE A 420 -9.93 -3.86 -9.93
C ILE A 420 -10.87 -4.99 -10.33
N THR A 421 -12.03 -5.12 -9.67
CA THR A 421 -13.04 -6.15 -9.98
C THR A 421 -13.44 -6.11 -11.46
N TYR A 422 -13.84 -4.93 -11.97
CA TYR A 422 -14.20 -4.76 -13.37
C TYR A 422 -13.02 -4.99 -14.31
N THR A 423 -11.83 -4.47 -13.97
CA THR A 423 -10.64 -4.62 -14.81
C THR A 423 -10.27 -6.09 -15.01
N SER A 424 -10.40 -6.93 -13.99
CA SER A 424 -10.14 -8.37 -14.07
C SER A 424 -11.09 -9.07 -15.05
N ILE A 425 -12.39 -8.80 -14.97
CA ILE A 425 -13.39 -9.40 -15.87
C ILE A 425 -13.24 -8.87 -17.29
N ILE A 426 -13.00 -7.57 -17.47
CA ILE A 426 -12.73 -6.94 -18.77
C ILE A 426 -11.48 -7.58 -19.40
N HIS A 427 -10.39 -7.72 -18.64
CA HIS A 427 -9.16 -8.35 -19.12
C HIS A 427 -9.40 -9.77 -19.62
N ALA A 428 -10.10 -10.59 -18.85
CA ALA A 428 -10.41 -11.97 -19.25
C ALA A 428 -11.28 -12.04 -20.51
N HIS A 429 -12.30 -11.17 -20.64
CA HIS A 429 -13.09 -11.08 -21.87
C HIS A 429 -12.25 -10.67 -23.09
N LEU A 430 -11.28 -9.76 -22.90
CA LEU A 430 -10.39 -9.30 -23.97
C LEU A 430 -9.44 -10.41 -24.45
N GLU A 431 -8.85 -11.17 -23.51
CA GLU A 431 -7.95 -12.31 -23.78
C GLU A 431 -8.70 -13.44 -24.53
N LEU A 432 -9.93 -13.77 -24.12
CA LEU A 432 -10.80 -14.72 -24.85
C LEU A 432 -11.37 -14.14 -26.15
N GLY A 433 -11.29 -12.83 -26.33
CA GLY A 433 -11.67 -12.11 -27.54
C GLY A 433 -13.11 -11.68 -27.66
N TYR A 434 -13.87 -11.71 -26.57
CA TYR A 434 -15.20 -11.12 -26.44
C TYR A 434 -15.13 -9.59 -26.27
N LEU A 435 -14.68 -8.89 -27.32
CA LEU A 435 -14.40 -7.45 -27.28
C LEU A 435 -15.65 -6.58 -27.07
N THR A 436 -16.82 -7.02 -27.51
CA THR A 436 -18.10 -6.31 -27.30
C THR A 436 -18.49 -6.29 -25.85
N LYS A 437 -18.52 -7.47 -25.20
CA LYS A 437 -18.79 -7.62 -23.76
C LYS A 437 -17.78 -6.85 -22.91
N ALA A 438 -16.49 -6.90 -23.26
CA ALA A 438 -15.47 -6.12 -22.56
C ALA A 438 -15.74 -4.61 -22.62
N ARG A 439 -16.24 -4.11 -23.76
CA ARG A 439 -16.62 -2.71 -23.93
C ARG A 439 -17.90 -2.35 -23.15
N GLU A 440 -18.89 -3.24 -23.13
CA GLU A 440 -20.10 -3.08 -22.33
C GLU A 440 -19.76 -2.95 -20.83
N LEU A 441 -18.93 -3.86 -20.32
CA LEU A 441 -18.44 -3.83 -18.93
C LEU A 441 -17.63 -2.57 -18.62
N PHE A 442 -16.82 -2.08 -19.57
CA PHE A 442 -16.09 -0.82 -19.41
C PHE A 442 -17.04 0.38 -19.31
N HIS A 443 -18.10 0.42 -20.13
CA HIS A 443 -19.11 1.48 -20.04
C HIS A 443 -19.99 1.37 -18.80
N GLU A 444 -20.29 0.15 -18.34
CA GLU A 444 -20.98 -0.08 -17.07
C GLU A 444 -20.16 0.40 -15.88
N MET A 445 -18.86 0.12 -15.87
CA MET A 445 -17.93 0.64 -14.87
C MET A 445 -18.00 2.18 -14.81
N LEU A 446 -18.01 2.84 -15.98
CA LEU A 446 -18.12 4.30 -16.07
C LEU A 446 -19.48 4.82 -15.60
N SER A 447 -20.59 4.16 -15.95
CA SER A 447 -21.94 4.59 -15.56
C SER A 447 -22.18 4.46 -14.05
N LYS A 448 -21.47 3.55 -13.39
CA LYS A 448 -21.44 3.40 -11.93
C LYS A 448 -20.53 4.42 -11.21
N GLY A 449 -19.93 5.36 -11.95
CA GLY A 449 -19.05 6.39 -11.39
C GLY A 449 -17.67 5.88 -10.94
N LEU A 450 -17.27 4.67 -11.36
CA LEU A 450 -15.95 4.14 -11.06
C LEU A 450 -14.92 4.71 -12.04
N PHE A 451 -13.80 5.20 -11.52
CA PHE A 451 -12.72 5.76 -12.33
C PHE A 451 -11.78 4.66 -12.83
N PRO A 452 -11.60 4.52 -14.17
CA PRO A 452 -10.65 3.55 -14.71
C PRO A 452 -9.22 3.85 -14.26
N SER A 453 -8.46 2.79 -14.01
CA SER A 453 -7.06 2.90 -13.62
C SER A 453 -6.13 2.90 -14.84
N VAL A 454 -4.84 3.19 -14.60
CA VAL A 454 -3.77 2.97 -15.58
C VAL A 454 -3.79 1.54 -16.12
N VAL A 455 -4.08 0.54 -15.26
CA VAL A 455 -4.14 -0.87 -15.64
C VAL A 455 -5.32 -1.13 -16.58
N THR A 456 -6.50 -0.57 -16.28
CA THR A 456 -7.72 -0.71 -17.07
C THR A 456 -7.49 -0.26 -18.52
N TYR A 457 -6.94 0.94 -18.71
CA TYR A 457 -6.61 1.44 -20.04
C TYR A 457 -5.48 0.64 -20.70
N THR A 458 -4.44 0.26 -19.95
CA THR A 458 -3.32 -0.53 -20.50
C THR A 458 -3.79 -1.88 -21.03
N VAL A 459 -4.72 -2.53 -20.34
CA VAL A 459 -5.35 -3.80 -20.76
C VAL A 459 -6.15 -3.63 -22.06
N LEU A 460 -6.96 -2.58 -22.16
CA LEU A 460 -7.72 -2.26 -23.39
C LEU A 460 -6.78 -1.99 -24.57
N ILE A 461 -5.77 -1.15 -24.36
CA ILE A 461 -4.75 -0.84 -25.37
C ILE A 461 -4.03 -2.11 -25.80
N HIS A 462 -3.63 -2.97 -24.86
CA HIS A 462 -2.94 -4.24 -25.15
C HIS A 462 -3.78 -5.17 -26.02
N ALA A 463 -5.03 -5.39 -25.65
CA ALA A 463 -5.92 -6.27 -26.38
C ALA A 463 -6.19 -5.78 -27.82
N HIS A 464 -6.42 -4.48 -27.99
CA HIS A 464 -6.66 -3.89 -29.31
C HIS A 464 -5.40 -3.83 -30.16
N ALA A 465 -4.26 -3.43 -29.59
CA ALA A 465 -2.99 -3.35 -30.29
C ALA A 465 -2.49 -4.75 -30.70
N GLY A 466 -2.62 -5.75 -29.83
CA GLY A 466 -2.25 -7.14 -30.10
C GLY A 466 -3.05 -7.81 -31.22
N LYS A 467 -4.26 -7.29 -31.51
CA LYS A 467 -5.17 -7.72 -32.60
C LYS A 467 -5.12 -6.82 -33.84
N GLY A 468 -4.23 -5.82 -33.87
CA GLY A 468 -4.03 -4.95 -35.04
C GLY A 468 -5.06 -3.83 -35.18
N ARG A 469 -5.95 -3.66 -34.21
CA ARG A 469 -6.91 -2.54 -34.16
C ARG A 469 -6.24 -1.30 -33.59
N LEU A 470 -5.17 -0.86 -34.27
CA LEU A 470 -4.27 0.19 -33.79
C LEU A 470 -4.99 1.52 -33.58
N GLU A 471 -6.00 1.84 -34.39
CA GLU A 471 -6.81 3.06 -34.24
C GLU A 471 -7.53 3.11 -32.89
N LEU A 472 -8.18 2.01 -32.49
CA LEU A 472 -8.83 1.91 -31.18
C LEU A 472 -7.82 1.93 -30.03
N ALA A 473 -6.65 1.32 -30.22
CA ALA A 473 -5.57 1.39 -29.23
C ALA A 473 -5.08 2.84 -29.01
N HIS A 474 -4.95 3.62 -30.09
CA HIS A 474 -4.63 5.04 -30.02
C HIS A 474 -5.75 5.88 -29.41
N LEU A 475 -7.01 5.53 -29.68
CA LEU A 475 -8.18 6.19 -29.08
C LEU A 475 -8.16 6.04 -27.56
N TYR A 476 -8.04 4.81 -27.04
CA TYR A 476 -7.95 4.58 -25.59
C TYR A 476 -6.70 5.23 -24.97
N PHE A 477 -5.57 5.25 -25.68
CA PHE A 477 -4.37 5.96 -25.22
C PHE A 477 -4.60 7.48 -25.11
N SER A 478 -5.36 8.07 -26.03
CA SER A 478 -5.68 9.50 -26.02
C SER A 478 -6.71 9.83 -24.96
N GLU A 479 -7.79 9.04 -24.86
CA GLU A 479 -8.83 9.17 -23.83
C GLU A 479 -8.24 9.09 -22.41
N MET A 480 -7.31 8.17 -22.19
CA MET A 480 -6.56 8.06 -20.93
C MET A 480 -5.85 9.38 -20.57
N GLN A 481 -5.22 10.04 -21.56
CA GLN A 481 -4.52 11.31 -21.36
C GLN A 481 -5.48 12.48 -21.12
N GLU A 482 -6.60 12.53 -21.85
CA GLU A 482 -7.63 13.56 -21.71
C GLU A 482 -8.31 13.53 -20.34
N ARG A 483 -8.46 12.33 -19.76
CA ARG A 483 -8.97 12.14 -18.40
C ARG A 483 -7.93 12.38 -17.29
N GLY A 484 -6.73 12.84 -17.63
CA GLY A 484 -5.66 13.12 -16.67
C GLY A 484 -4.97 11.88 -16.09
N ILE A 485 -5.20 10.69 -16.68
CA ILE A 485 -4.55 9.45 -16.23
C ILE A 485 -3.20 9.33 -16.94
N CYS A 486 -2.10 9.48 -16.21
CA CYS A 486 -0.76 9.47 -16.81
C CYS A 486 -0.35 8.06 -17.28
N PRO A 487 -0.05 7.85 -18.58
CA PRO A 487 0.47 6.57 -19.07
C PRO A 487 1.82 6.25 -18.44
N ASN A 488 2.02 4.99 -18.07
CA ASN A 488 3.29 4.52 -17.50
C ASN A 488 4.14 3.78 -18.55
N VAL A 489 5.32 3.31 -18.13
CA VAL A 489 6.26 2.56 -18.99
C VAL A 489 5.59 1.36 -19.67
N ILE A 490 4.69 0.66 -18.96
CA ILE A 490 3.98 -0.52 -19.49
C ILE A 490 3.02 -0.10 -20.59
N THR A 491 2.23 0.96 -20.39
CA THR A 491 1.28 1.47 -21.39
C THR A 491 1.99 1.83 -22.71
N TYR A 492 3.15 2.50 -22.63
CA TYR A 492 3.97 2.79 -23.81
C TYR A 492 4.51 1.54 -24.46
N ASN A 493 5.07 0.61 -23.68
CA ASN A 493 5.63 -0.64 -24.20
C ASN A 493 4.58 -1.49 -24.92
N VAL A 494 3.36 -1.55 -24.39
CA VAL A 494 2.23 -2.24 -25.00
C VAL A 494 1.91 -1.66 -26.38
N LEU A 495 1.84 -0.32 -26.49
CA LEU A 495 1.54 0.35 -27.76
C LEU A 495 2.69 0.18 -28.77
N ILE A 496 3.94 0.34 -28.32
CA ILE A 496 5.14 0.12 -29.15
C ILE A 496 5.16 -1.33 -29.67
N ASN A 497 4.94 -2.31 -28.80
CA ASN A 497 4.92 -3.72 -29.18
C ASN A 497 3.83 -4.03 -30.20
N GLY A 498 2.62 -3.49 -30.02
CA GLY A 498 1.55 -3.62 -31.00
C GLY A 498 1.91 -3.01 -32.36
N LEU A 499 2.49 -1.81 -32.38
CA LEU A 499 2.93 -1.17 -33.62
C LEU A 499 4.04 -1.97 -34.33
N CYS A 500 5.03 -2.47 -33.58
CA CYS A 500 6.07 -3.35 -34.09
C CYS A 500 5.48 -4.64 -34.69
N LYS A 501 4.57 -5.32 -33.98
CA LYS A 501 3.93 -6.57 -34.44
C LYS A 501 3.22 -6.42 -35.78
N TYR A 502 2.70 -5.24 -36.09
CA TYR A 502 2.04 -4.91 -37.34
C TYR A 502 2.92 -4.08 -38.30
N ARG A 503 4.25 -4.17 -38.15
CA ARG A 503 5.29 -3.59 -39.02
C ARG A 503 5.22 -2.07 -39.20
N LYS A 504 4.68 -1.36 -38.22
CA LYS A 504 4.63 0.12 -38.20
C LYS A 504 5.78 0.70 -37.37
N LEU A 505 7.01 0.40 -37.76
CA LEU A 505 8.20 0.76 -36.98
C LEU A 505 8.38 2.28 -36.81
N ASP A 506 8.07 3.08 -37.83
CA ASP A 506 8.14 4.54 -37.76
C ASP A 506 7.22 5.12 -36.68
N GLU A 507 5.98 4.63 -36.59
CA GLU A 507 5.04 5.03 -35.54
C GLU A 507 5.53 4.57 -34.16
N ALA A 508 6.13 3.39 -34.07
CA ALA A 508 6.71 2.87 -32.83
C ALA A 508 7.82 3.78 -32.28
N TYR A 509 8.71 4.29 -33.16
CA TYR A 509 9.74 5.27 -32.78
C TYR A 509 9.18 6.64 -32.39
N ARG A 510 8.07 7.08 -32.99
CA ARG A 510 7.38 8.30 -32.55
C ARG A 510 6.85 8.14 -31.12
N ILE A 511 6.26 6.99 -30.80
CA ILE A 511 5.78 6.69 -29.45
C ILE A 511 6.94 6.57 -28.45
N PHE A 512 8.05 5.94 -28.84
CA PHE A 512 9.29 5.88 -28.04
C PHE A 512 9.85 7.28 -27.74
N SER A 513 9.90 8.16 -28.73
CA SER A 513 10.35 9.54 -28.55
C SER A 513 9.40 10.32 -27.63
N LYS A 514 8.08 10.17 -27.82
CA LYS A 514 7.05 10.79 -26.96
C LYS A 514 7.19 10.36 -25.49
N MET A 515 7.51 9.08 -25.24
CA MET A 515 7.77 8.55 -23.90
C MET A 515 8.95 9.29 -23.24
N GLN A 516 10.06 9.44 -23.96
CA GLN A 516 11.25 10.12 -23.47
C GLN A 516 11.01 11.62 -23.22
N CYS A 517 10.32 12.32 -24.13
CA CYS A 517 9.99 13.74 -23.98
C CYS A 517 9.10 14.02 -22.76
N LYS A 518 8.26 13.06 -22.35
CA LYS A 518 7.45 13.15 -21.12
C LYS A 518 8.23 12.79 -19.84
N GLY A 519 9.55 12.58 -19.92
CA GLY A 519 10.39 12.21 -18.79
C GLY A 519 10.21 10.76 -18.31
N ILE A 520 9.48 9.94 -19.06
CA ILE A 520 9.27 8.53 -18.72
C ILE A 520 10.47 7.74 -19.26
N SER A 521 11.26 7.17 -18.36
CA SER A 521 12.49 6.47 -18.72
C SER A 521 12.18 5.09 -19.34
N PRO A 522 12.65 4.81 -20.57
CA PRO A 522 12.56 3.48 -21.17
C PRO A 522 13.19 2.41 -20.28
N ASN A 523 12.55 1.25 -20.18
CA ASN A 523 13.09 0.13 -19.43
C ASN A 523 13.69 -0.93 -20.38
N LYS A 524 14.29 -1.96 -19.79
CA LYS A 524 14.84 -3.12 -20.51
C LYS A 524 13.88 -3.69 -21.57
N TYR A 525 12.59 -3.79 -21.24
CA TYR A 525 11.57 -4.34 -22.13
C TYR A 525 11.29 -3.43 -23.33
N THR A 526 11.29 -2.10 -23.14
CA THR A 526 11.16 -1.13 -24.24
C THR A 526 12.23 -1.35 -25.30
N TYR A 527 13.50 -1.45 -24.88
CA TYR A 527 14.62 -1.70 -25.78
C TYR A 527 14.52 -3.09 -26.42
N THR A 528 14.16 -4.12 -25.66
CA THR A 528 14.02 -5.49 -26.17
C THR A 528 12.98 -5.58 -27.30
N ILE A 529 11.83 -4.89 -27.17
CA ILE A 529 10.80 -4.85 -28.23
C ILE A 529 11.36 -4.23 -29.51
N LEU A 530 11.96 -3.04 -29.41
CA LEU A 530 12.48 -2.31 -30.57
C LEU A 530 13.65 -3.05 -31.22
N MET A 531 14.52 -3.65 -30.41
CA MET A 531 15.62 -4.48 -30.89
C MET A 531 15.12 -5.73 -31.62
N SER A 532 14.14 -6.45 -31.07
CA SER A 532 13.58 -7.64 -31.75
C SER A 532 12.98 -7.27 -33.11
N GLU A 533 12.24 -6.18 -33.21
CA GLU A 533 11.61 -5.78 -34.48
C GLU A 533 12.65 -5.31 -35.51
N ASN A 534 13.63 -4.50 -35.09
CA ASN A 534 14.72 -4.10 -35.99
C ASN A 534 15.55 -5.30 -36.45
N CYS A 535 15.73 -6.30 -35.59
CA CYS A 535 16.36 -7.57 -35.92
C CYS A 535 15.54 -8.33 -36.97
N ASP A 536 14.21 -8.41 -36.79
CA ASP A 536 13.30 -9.04 -37.75
C ASP A 536 13.27 -8.31 -39.12
N GLN A 537 13.54 -7.00 -39.15
CA GLN A 537 13.65 -6.20 -40.38
C GLN A 537 15.08 -6.14 -40.98
N GLY A 538 16.08 -6.73 -40.32
CA GLY A 538 17.48 -6.72 -40.78
C GLY A 538 18.27 -5.42 -40.49
N ASN A 539 17.71 -4.51 -39.69
CA ASN A 539 18.31 -3.22 -39.32
C ASN A 539 19.36 -3.37 -38.20
N TRP A 540 20.43 -4.13 -38.45
CA TRP A 540 21.40 -4.50 -37.43
C TRP A 540 22.17 -3.34 -36.80
N GLN A 541 22.42 -2.28 -37.57
CA GLN A 541 23.08 -1.07 -37.05
C GLN A 541 22.26 -0.43 -35.92
N GLU A 542 20.93 -0.47 -36.05
CA GLU A 542 20.01 0.10 -35.09
C GLU A 542 19.88 -0.78 -33.84
N VAL A 543 19.91 -2.11 -34.00
CA VAL A 543 19.97 -3.05 -32.87
C VAL A 543 21.20 -2.79 -31.99
N VAL A 544 22.37 -2.60 -32.60
CA VAL A 544 23.61 -2.27 -31.88
C VAL A 544 23.52 -0.89 -31.22
N ARG A 545 22.95 0.11 -31.90
CA ARG A 545 22.73 1.45 -31.35
C ARG A 545 21.84 1.40 -30.09
N LEU A 546 20.71 0.70 -30.17
CA LEU A 546 19.76 0.54 -29.06
C LEU A 546 20.37 -0.22 -27.88
N TYR A 547 21.15 -1.28 -28.15
CA TYR A 547 21.83 -2.03 -27.11
C TYR A 547 22.87 -1.18 -26.38
N LYS A 548 23.64 -0.37 -27.12
CA LYS A 548 24.58 0.59 -26.53
C LYS A 548 23.86 1.66 -25.71
N GLU A 549 22.81 2.28 -26.25
CA GLU A 549 22.01 3.28 -25.54
C GLU A 549 21.44 2.73 -24.22
N MET A 550 21.02 1.47 -24.20
CA MET A 550 20.53 0.78 -23.01
C MET A 550 21.64 0.63 -21.94
N LEU A 551 22.86 0.24 -22.33
CA LEU A 551 24.01 0.13 -21.44
C LEU A 551 24.48 1.49 -20.92
N ASP A 552 24.55 2.50 -21.79
CA ASP A 552 24.95 3.87 -21.45
C ASP A 552 24.01 4.48 -20.38
N ARG A 553 22.75 4.02 -20.35
CA ARG A 553 21.74 4.39 -19.33
C ARG A 553 21.77 3.51 -18.07
N GLY A 554 22.72 2.58 -17.95
CA GLY A 554 22.86 1.68 -16.80
C GLY A 554 21.81 0.57 -16.71
N ILE A 555 21.10 0.27 -17.81
CA ILE A 555 20.08 -0.78 -17.84
C ILE A 555 20.75 -2.10 -18.22
N GLN A 556 20.73 -3.07 -17.30
CA GLN A 556 21.37 -4.37 -17.51
C GLN A 556 20.52 -5.29 -18.41
N PRO A 557 21.09 -5.85 -19.50
CA PRO A 557 20.42 -6.83 -20.34
C PRO A 557 20.20 -8.16 -19.62
N ASP A 558 19.12 -8.86 -19.98
CA ASP A 558 18.84 -10.22 -19.53
C ASP A 558 18.96 -11.25 -20.67
N SER A 559 18.68 -12.52 -20.36
CA SER A 559 18.69 -13.60 -21.34
C SER A 559 17.75 -13.34 -22.53
N ILE A 560 16.61 -12.68 -22.30
CA ILE A 560 15.62 -12.35 -23.33
C ILE A 560 16.16 -11.24 -24.24
N THR A 561 16.80 -10.23 -23.66
CA THR A 561 17.41 -9.11 -24.40
C THR A 561 18.54 -9.61 -25.30
N HIS A 562 19.39 -10.50 -24.77
CA HIS A 562 20.39 -11.20 -25.57
C HIS A 562 19.74 -12.08 -26.64
N GLY A 563 18.67 -12.81 -26.30
CA GLY A 563 17.89 -13.59 -27.25
C GLY A 563 17.35 -12.76 -28.42
N ALA A 564 16.83 -11.55 -28.15
CA ALA A 564 16.37 -10.61 -29.16
C ALA A 564 17.52 -10.10 -30.04
N PHE A 565 18.67 -9.78 -29.44
CA PHE A 565 19.88 -9.38 -30.16
C PHE A 565 20.40 -10.49 -31.09
N PHE A 566 20.28 -11.76 -30.69
CA PHE A 566 20.81 -12.89 -31.45
C PHE A 566 19.79 -13.63 -32.33
N LYS A 567 18.54 -13.18 -32.39
CA LYS A 567 17.38 -13.93 -32.94
C LYS A 567 17.61 -14.54 -34.33
N HIS A 568 18.31 -13.83 -35.22
CA HIS A 568 18.59 -14.26 -36.61
C HIS A 568 20.05 -14.62 -36.90
N PHE A 569 20.91 -14.71 -35.87
CA PHE A 569 22.27 -15.21 -36.06
C PHE A 569 22.27 -16.74 -36.17
N ARG A 570 22.80 -17.27 -37.29
CA ARG A 570 23.14 -18.70 -37.39
C ARG A 570 24.10 -19.07 -36.26
N THR A 571 24.03 -20.32 -35.77
CA THR A 571 24.88 -20.85 -34.69
C THR A 571 26.37 -20.54 -34.86
N ASP A 572 26.84 -20.49 -36.10
CA ASP A 572 28.25 -20.26 -36.45
C ASP A 572 28.69 -18.79 -36.29
N TYR A 573 27.77 -17.83 -36.32
CA TYR A 573 28.05 -16.39 -36.18
C TYR A 573 27.77 -15.86 -34.77
N LYS A 574 27.24 -16.69 -33.85
CA LYS A 574 27.06 -16.32 -32.44
C LYS A 574 28.39 -15.99 -31.77
N SER A 575 29.48 -16.67 -32.14
CA SER A 575 30.84 -16.40 -31.63
C SER A 575 31.33 -15.00 -32.02
N LEU A 576 31.09 -14.58 -33.26
CA LEU A 576 31.44 -13.24 -33.74
C LEU A 576 30.58 -12.16 -33.07
N ALA A 577 29.29 -12.43 -32.88
CA ALA A 577 28.38 -11.52 -32.19
C ALA A 577 28.70 -11.40 -30.69
N VAL A 578 29.17 -12.48 -30.06
CA VAL A 578 29.74 -12.46 -28.69
C VAL A 578 31.02 -11.63 -28.64
N GLN A 579 31.93 -11.75 -29.62
CA GLN A 579 33.12 -10.88 -29.70
C GLN A 579 32.77 -9.39 -29.89
N VAL A 580 31.70 -9.07 -30.63
CA VAL A 580 31.19 -7.70 -30.77
C VAL A 580 30.65 -7.19 -29.44
N LEU A 581 29.89 -8.00 -28.71
CA LEU A 581 29.42 -7.67 -27.36
C LEU A 581 30.57 -7.52 -26.37
N GLU A 582 31.57 -8.40 -26.42
CA GLU A 582 32.78 -8.29 -25.61
C GLU A 582 33.52 -7.00 -25.91
N ARG A 583 33.62 -6.56 -27.18
CA ARG A 583 34.20 -5.25 -27.52
C ARG A 583 33.37 -4.08 -27.02
N ILE A 584 32.03 -4.15 -27.13
CA ILE A 584 31.13 -3.09 -26.64
C ILE A 584 31.23 -2.97 -25.12
N VAL A 585 31.31 -4.09 -24.41
CA VAL A 585 31.44 -4.15 -22.95
C VAL A 585 32.86 -3.81 -22.47
N GLN A 586 33.91 -4.19 -23.21
CA GLN A 586 35.31 -3.88 -22.88
C GLN A 586 35.68 -2.41 -23.11
N GLY A 587 34.98 -1.69 -23.99
CA GLY A 587 35.12 -0.24 -24.14
C GLY A 587 34.59 0.59 -22.96
N TYR A 588 34.08 -0.08 -21.91
CA TYR A 588 33.47 0.50 -20.71
C TYR A 588 34.23 0.18 -19.40
N ARG A 589 35.43 -0.42 -19.49
CA ARG A 589 36.30 -0.65 -18.32
C ARG A 589 37.20 0.54 -18.03
#